data_AF-A0A9C9X3E8-F1
#
_entry.id   AF-A0A9C9X3E8-F1
#
_cell.length_a   1.000
_cell.length_b   1.000
_cell.length_c   1.000
_cell.angle_alpha   90.00
_cell.angle_beta   90.00
_cell.angle_gamma   90.00
#
_symmetry.space_group_name_H-M   'P 1'
#
loop_
_entity.id
_entity.type
_entity.pdbx_description
1 polymer ?
#
loop_
_entity_poly.entity_id
_entity_poly.type
_entity_poly.pdbx_seq_one_letter_code
_entity_poly.pdbx_strand_id
1 'polypeptide(L)'
;MKNPLKKAFIPQPLVHRYELPGGWTVLAGKTNEDNDLLSLKIARPNDWWFHVRGMPGGHVVLQSLPDFEPGREVLKAAAAIAAYHSKARGGGKTAVSCTRAKYVNKPRGAPPGTVQIRKEIVLKVKPALPGENV
;
A
#
# COMPACT_ATOMS: atom_id res chain seq x y z
N MET A 1 41.19 10.72 10.55
CA MET A 1 40.51 9.40 10.57
C MET A 1 39.05 9.60 10.17
N LYS A 2 38.60 9.02 9.06
CA LYS A 2 37.21 9.18 8.57
C LYS A 2 36.29 8.21 9.33
N ASN A 3 35.33 8.75 10.08
CA ASN A 3 34.31 7.99 10.79
C ASN A 3 33.37 7.32 9.77
N PRO A 4 33.25 5.98 9.72
CA PRO A 4 32.33 5.32 8.81
C PRO A 4 30.89 5.60 9.26
N LEU A 5 30.08 6.15 8.36
CA LEU A 5 28.66 6.46 8.58
C LEU A 5 27.95 5.21 9.12
N LYS A 6 27.50 5.27 10.38
CA LYS A 6 26.52 4.31 10.91
C LYS A 6 25.29 4.39 10.01
N LYS A 7 25.00 3.34 9.23
CA LYS A 7 23.70 3.21 8.56
C LYS A 7 22.64 3.33 9.65
N ALA A 8 21.80 4.36 9.58
CA ALA A 8 20.71 4.54 10.54
C ALA A 8 19.81 3.30 10.49
N PHE A 9 19.52 2.71 11.66
CA PHE A 9 18.58 1.60 11.76
C PHE A 9 17.19 2.10 11.36
N ILE A 10 16.70 1.67 10.19
CA ILE A 10 15.32 1.93 9.77
C ILE A 10 14.47 0.81 10.35
N PRO A 11 13.54 1.10 11.28
CA PRO A 11 12.62 0.08 11.77
C PRO A 11 11.80 -0.47 10.60
N GLN A 12 11.72 -1.79 10.50
CA GLN A 12 10.92 -2.45 9.46
C GLN A 12 9.46 -2.50 9.93
N PRO A 13 8.48 -2.09 9.09
CA PRO A 13 7.08 -2.22 9.44
C PRO A 13 6.69 -3.69 9.51
N LEU A 14 5.78 -3.99 10.44
CA LEU A 14 5.05 -5.24 10.41
C LEU A 14 3.99 -5.17 9.31
N VAL A 15 4.11 -6.09 8.35
CA VAL A 15 3.22 -6.13 7.18
C VAL A 15 2.64 -7.53 7.01
N HIS A 16 1.42 -7.59 6.46
CA HIS A 16 0.97 -8.78 5.75
C HIS A 16 1.59 -8.79 4.36
N ARG A 17 2.07 -9.96 3.93
CA ARG A 17 2.64 -10.15 2.61
C ARG A 17 1.79 -11.13 1.81
N TYR A 18 1.54 -10.77 0.57
CA TYR A 18 0.75 -11.52 -0.39
C TYR A 18 1.51 -11.62 -1.70
N GLU A 19 1.45 -12.79 -2.34
CA GLU A 19 1.97 -12.98 -3.69
C GLU A 19 0.78 -13.12 -4.65
N LEU A 20 0.84 -12.42 -5.77
CA LEU A 20 -0.12 -12.48 -6.85
C LEU A 20 0.51 -13.17 -8.08
N PRO A 21 -0.31 -13.75 -8.98
CA PRO A 21 0.19 -14.35 -10.22
C PRO A 21 1.08 -13.39 -11.01
N GLY A 22 2.17 -13.89 -11.59
CA GLY A 22 3.14 -13.06 -12.33
C GLY A 22 4.27 -12.47 -11.48
N GLY A 23 4.44 -12.94 -10.24
CA GLY A 23 5.56 -12.55 -9.37
C GLY A 23 5.37 -11.22 -8.66
N TRP A 24 4.13 -10.73 -8.56
CA TRP A 24 3.81 -9.46 -7.93
C TRP A 24 3.63 -9.63 -6.43
N THR A 25 4.36 -8.84 -5.64
CA THR A 25 4.23 -8.84 -4.19
C THR A 25 3.40 -7.66 -3.70
N VAL A 26 2.43 -7.93 -2.84
CA VAL A 26 1.61 -6.91 -2.16
C VAL A 26 1.89 -6.95 -0.66
N LEU A 27 2.13 -5.77 -0.08
CA LEU A 27 2.37 -5.55 1.34
C LEU A 27 1.22 -4.73 1.94
N ALA A 28 0.70 -5.12 3.09
CA ALA A 28 -0.33 -4.36 3.81
C ALA A 28 0.13 -4.05 5.25
N GLY A 29 0.12 -2.78 5.64
CA GLY A 29 0.50 -2.36 6.99
C GLY A 29 -0.53 -2.81 8.04
N LYS A 30 -0.04 -3.19 9.24
CA LYS A 30 -0.87 -3.70 10.34
C LYS A 30 -1.33 -2.62 11.31
N THR A 31 -0.53 -1.57 11.50
CA THR A 31 -0.80 -0.45 12.42
C THR A 31 -0.60 0.89 11.70
N ASN A 32 -0.94 2.00 12.36
CA ASN A 32 -0.74 3.33 11.80
C ASN A 32 0.75 3.67 11.63
N GLU A 33 1.59 3.21 12.54
CA GLU A 33 3.05 3.33 12.48
C GLU A 33 3.62 2.49 11.34
N ASP A 34 3.13 1.26 11.17
CA ASP A 34 3.52 0.40 10.05
C ASP A 34 3.08 1.01 8.72
N ASN A 35 1.88 1.60 8.66
CA ASN A 35 1.36 2.28 7.48
C ASN A 35 2.26 3.44 7.06
N ASP A 36 2.73 4.24 8.00
CA ASP A 36 3.67 5.34 7.76
C ASP A 36 5.01 4.83 7.21
N LEU A 37 5.60 3.85 7.89
CA LEU A 37 6.88 3.26 7.48
C LEU A 37 6.75 2.62 6.09
N LEU A 38 5.69 1.84 5.87
CA LEU A 38 5.42 1.19 4.60
C LEU A 38 5.28 2.22 3.48
N SER A 39 4.52 3.28 3.69
CA SER A 39 4.17 4.25 2.64
C SER A 39 5.28 5.25 2.34
N LEU A 40 6.09 5.61 3.36
CA LEU A 40 7.02 6.74 3.27
C LEU A 40 8.49 6.30 3.29
N LYS A 41 8.80 5.07 3.74
CA LYS A 41 10.18 4.57 3.88
C LYS A 41 10.45 3.30 3.10
N ILE A 42 9.49 2.38 3.03
CA ILE A 42 9.68 1.08 2.34
C ILE A 42 9.26 1.16 0.87
N ALA A 43 8.14 1.82 0.56
CA ALA A 43 7.65 1.95 -0.81
C ALA A 43 8.64 2.70 -1.70
N ARG A 44 8.93 2.12 -2.86
CA ARG A 44 9.78 2.72 -3.90
C ARG A 44 8.96 3.67 -4.75
N PRO A 45 9.55 4.70 -5.38
CA PRO A 45 8.82 5.70 -6.17
C PRO A 45 7.86 5.13 -7.24
N ASN A 46 8.19 3.98 -7.83
CA ASN A 46 7.40 3.32 -8.86
C ASN A 46 6.42 2.27 -8.33
N ASP A 47 6.46 1.96 -7.03
CA ASP A 47 5.47 1.08 -6.42
C ASP A 47 4.08 1.75 -6.46
N TRP A 48 3.04 0.92 -6.44
CA TRP A 48 1.66 1.38 -6.36
C TRP A 48 1.19 1.35 -4.91
N TRP A 49 0.58 2.43 -4.46
CA TRP A 49 0.02 2.59 -3.13
C TRP A 49 -1.50 2.60 -3.19
N PHE A 50 -2.15 2.01 -2.19
CA PHE A 50 -3.60 1.87 -2.11
C PHE A 50 -4.12 2.13 -0.70
N HIS A 51 -5.32 2.71 -0.61
CA HIS A 51 -6.07 2.85 0.63
C HIS A 51 -7.56 3.00 0.32
N VAL A 52 -8.43 2.54 1.22
CA VAL A 52 -9.87 2.68 1.07
C VAL A 52 -10.30 4.16 1.16
N ARG A 53 -11.23 4.59 0.32
CA ARG A 53 -11.66 6.00 0.32
C ARG A 53 -12.72 6.24 1.40
N GLY A 54 -12.49 7.26 2.24
CA GLY A 54 -13.47 7.71 3.24
C GLY A 54 -13.67 6.79 4.44
N MET A 55 -12.82 5.78 4.63
CA MET A 55 -12.89 4.85 5.75
C MET A 55 -11.48 4.57 6.31
N PRO A 56 -11.36 4.15 7.58
CA PRO A 56 -10.09 3.67 8.12
C PRO A 56 -9.67 2.33 7.48
N GLY A 57 -8.39 2.20 7.14
CA GLY A 57 -7.80 0.94 6.67
C GLY A 57 -6.27 0.94 6.67
N GLY A 58 -5.70 -0.22 6.38
CA GLY A 58 -4.27 -0.39 6.18
C GLY A 58 -3.81 0.28 4.88
N HIS A 59 -2.59 0.82 4.91
CA HIS A 59 -1.91 1.23 3.68
C HIS A 59 -1.39 -0.02 2.99
N VAL A 60 -1.64 -0.13 1.69
CA VAL A 60 -1.22 -1.28 0.89
C VAL A 60 -0.29 -0.81 -0.22
N VAL A 61 0.77 -1.58 -0.46
CA VAL A 61 1.77 -1.31 -1.49
C VAL A 61 1.92 -2.55 -2.37
N LEU A 62 1.71 -2.39 -3.67
CA LEU A 62 2.09 -3.35 -4.70
C LEU A 62 3.50 -2.98 -5.17
N GLN A 63 4.45 -3.88 -4.96
CA GLN A 63 5.84 -3.67 -5.36
C GLN A 63 5.96 -3.72 -6.88
N SER A 64 6.63 -2.73 -7.45
CA SER A 64 6.93 -2.67 -8.86
C SER A 64 7.96 -3.74 -9.26
N LEU A 65 7.75 -4.34 -10.43
CA LEU A 65 8.72 -5.19 -11.09
C LEU A 65 9.55 -4.35 -12.08
N PRO A 66 10.85 -4.63 -12.24
CA PRO A 66 11.67 -3.96 -13.27
C PRO A 66 11.05 -4.14 -14.65
N ASP A 67 10.91 -3.05 -15.41
CA ASP A 67 10.43 -3.06 -16.80
C ASP A 67 9.00 -3.57 -17.05
N PHE A 68 8.25 -3.90 -16.00
CA PHE A 68 6.85 -4.35 -16.10
C PHE A 68 5.90 -3.41 -15.38
N GLU A 69 4.79 -3.08 -16.04
CA GLU A 69 3.67 -2.36 -15.45
C GLU A 69 2.56 -3.35 -15.06
N PRO A 70 1.99 -3.28 -13.84
CA PRO A 70 0.90 -4.16 -13.48
C PRO A 70 -0.33 -3.90 -14.36
N GLY A 71 -0.87 -4.98 -14.91
CA GLY A 71 -2.17 -4.94 -15.59
C GLY A 71 -3.30 -4.56 -14.63
N ARG A 72 -4.45 -4.19 -15.20
CA ARG A 72 -5.64 -3.77 -14.45
C ARG A 72 -6.09 -4.81 -13.41
N GLU A 73 -5.97 -6.09 -13.71
CA GLU A 73 -6.38 -7.17 -12.79
C GLU A 73 -5.45 -7.27 -11.57
N VAL A 74 -4.14 -7.08 -11.74
CA VAL A 74 -3.18 -7.02 -10.63
C VAL A 74 -3.46 -5.82 -9.73
N LEU A 75 -3.73 -4.64 -10.33
CA LEU A 75 -4.11 -3.44 -9.58
C LEU A 75 -5.41 -3.64 -8.80
N LYS A 76 -6.42 -4.29 -9.39
CA LYS A 76 -7.66 -4.62 -8.70
C LYS A 76 -7.44 -5.61 -7.56
N ALA A 77 -6.60 -6.62 -7.74
CA ALA A 77 -6.28 -7.58 -6.69
C ALA A 77 -5.61 -6.90 -5.49
N ALA A 78 -4.63 -6.02 -5.74
CA ALA A 78 -4.01 -5.20 -4.70
C ALA A 78 -5.02 -4.27 -4.01
N ALA A 79 -5.93 -3.66 -4.78
CA ALA A 79 -7.02 -2.85 -4.22
C ALA A 79 -8.00 -3.68 -3.38
N ALA A 80 -8.31 -4.92 -3.79
CA ALA A 80 -9.19 -5.83 -3.04
C ALA A 80 -8.58 -6.19 -1.68
N ILE A 81 -7.26 -6.41 -1.64
CA ILE A 81 -6.49 -6.61 -0.40
C ILE A 81 -6.57 -5.34 0.49
N ALA A 82 -6.46 -4.14 -0.09
CA ALA A 82 -6.61 -2.89 0.66
C ALA A 82 -8.03 -2.74 1.26
N ALA A 83 -9.06 -3.10 0.50
CA ALA A 83 -10.43 -3.12 1.00
C ALA A 83 -10.62 -4.16 2.12
N TYR A 84 -9.97 -5.33 2.01
CA TYR A 84 -10.00 -6.38 3.02
C TYR A 84 -9.34 -5.97 4.33
N HIS A 85 -8.19 -5.28 4.27
CA HIS A 85 -7.49 -4.73 5.45
C HIS A 85 -8.08 -3.40 5.93
N SER A 86 -9.38 -3.20 5.76
CA SER A 86 -10.06 -1.97 6.15
C SER A 86 -11.37 -2.25 6.88
N LYS A 87 -12.01 -1.18 7.38
CA LYS A 87 -13.38 -1.26 7.92
C LYS A 87 -14.42 -1.69 6.87
N ALA A 88 -14.08 -1.71 5.59
CA ALA A 88 -14.94 -2.15 4.51
C ALA A 88 -14.94 -3.68 4.27
N ARG A 89 -14.18 -4.47 5.05
CA ARG A 89 -13.97 -5.92 4.81
C ARG A 89 -15.25 -6.75 4.63
N GLY A 90 -16.29 -6.47 5.42
CA GLY A 90 -17.59 -7.15 5.31
C GLY A 90 -18.57 -6.49 4.34
N GLY A 91 -18.14 -5.46 3.62
CA GLY A 91 -18.98 -4.68 2.71
C GLY A 91 -19.01 -5.22 1.28
N GLY A 92 -19.78 -4.54 0.43
CA GLY A 92 -19.90 -4.84 -1.00
C GLY A 92 -18.77 -4.23 -1.84
N LYS A 93 -19.12 -3.65 -3.00
CA LYS A 93 -18.15 -2.94 -3.85
C LYS A 93 -17.67 -1.67 -3.14
N THR A 94 -16.39 -1.65 -2.81
CA THR A 94 -15.70 -0.59 -2.07
C THR A 94 -14.82 0.24 -3.00
N ALA A 95 -14.83 1.56 -2.83
CA ALA A 95 -13.95 2.47 -3.55
C ALA A 95 -12.57 2.52 -2.89
N VAL A 96 -11.54 2.22 -3.66
CA VAL A 96 -10.14 2.22 -3.23
C VAL A 96 -9.37 3.21 -4.07
N SER A 97 -8.72 4.15 -3.38
CA SER A 97 -7.81 5.12 -3.96
C SER A 97 -6.48 4.43 -4.23
N CYS A 98 -5.91 4.62 -5.42
CA CYS A 98 -4.56 4.20 -5.73
C CYS A 98 -3.77 5.28 -6.47
N THR A 99 -2.46 5.28 -6.27
CA THR A 99 -1.51 6.16 -6.95
C THR A 99 -0.11 5.54 -6.90
N ARG A 100 0.87 6.15 -7.58
CA ARG A 100 2.28 5.77 -7.37
C ARG A 100 2.76 6.29 -6.02
N ALA A 101 3.60 5.53 -5.34
CA ALA A 101 4.14 5.89 -4.03
C ALA A 101 4.90 7.23 -4.04
N LYS A 102 5.53 7.62 -5.16
CA LYS A 102 6.13 8.97 -5.32
C LYS A 102 5.15 10.14 -5.16
N TYR A 103 3.85 9.88 -5.28
CA TYR A 103 2.79 10.87 -5.11
C TYR A 103 2.14 10.83 -3.72
N VAL A 104 2.64 9.96 -2.83
CA VAL A 104 2.25 9.87 -1.43
C VAL A 104 3.23 10.69 -0.61
N ASN A 105 2.73 11.57 0.26
CA ASN A 105 3.55 12.31 1.20
C ASN A 105 2.83 12.45 2.55
N LYS A 106 3.58 12.86 3.57
CA LYS A 106 3.04 13.10 4.90
C LYS A 106 3.03 14.61 5.20
N PRO A 107 1.86 15.19 5.55
CA PRO A 107 1.80 16.57 6.00
C PRO A 107 2.63 16.76 7.28
N ARG A 108 3.26 17.93 7.40
CA ARG A 108 4.07 18.25 8.59
C ARG A 108 3.19 18.21 9.85
N GLY A 109 3.63 17.45 10.85
CA GLY A 109 2.93 17.33 12.13
C GLY A 109 1.72 16.40 12.13
N ALA A 110 1.41 15.72 11.02
CA ALA A 110 0.29 14.81 10.96
C ALA A 110 0.53 13.55 11.84
N PRO A 111 -0.50 12.98 12.48
CA PRO A 111 -0.41 11.73 13.23
C PRO A 111 0.09 10.56 12.37
N PRO A 112 0.57 9.45 12.98
CA PRO A 112 0.85 8.22 12.27
C PRO A 112 -0.33 7.73 11.41
N GLY A 113 -0.04 7.16 10.24
CA GLY A 113 -1.03 6.68 9.28
C GLY A 113 -1.65 7.78 8.41
N THR A 114 -1.35 9.06 8.66
CA THR A 114 -1.93 10.16 7.89
C THR A 114 -1.04 10.54 6.70
N VAL A 115 -1.57 10.41 5.49
CA VAL A 115 -0.90 10.78 4.24
C VAL A 115 -1.78 11.65 3.34
N GLN A 116 -1.14 12.43 2.49
CA GLN A 116 -1.76 13.09 1.34
C GLN A 116 -1.31 12.41 0.06
N ILE A 117 -2.24 12.24 -0.87
CA ILE A 117 -1.98 11.63 -2.17
C ILE A 117 -2.27 12.61 -3.30
N ARG A 118 -1.54 12.47 -4.40
CA ARG A 118 -1.78 13.17 -5.67
C ARG A 118 -1.96 12.16 -6.80
N LYS A 119 -2.55 12.59 -7.92
CA LYS A 119 -2.82 11.75 -9.10
C LYS A 119 -3.59 10.47 -8.74
N GLU A 120 -4.64 10.63 -7.95
CA GLU A 120 -5.51 9.55 -7.53
C GLU A 120 -6.20 8.88 -8.73
N ILE A 121 -6.20 7.56 -8.74
CA ILE A 121 -7.07 6.71 -9.54
C ILE A 121 -7.97 5.95 -8.56
N VAL A 122 -9.26 5.82 -8.88
CA VAL A 122 -10.19 5.09 -8.02
C VAL A 122 -10.58 3.77 -8.67
N LEU A 123 -10.40 2.68 -7.93
CA LEU A 123 -10.82 1.33 -8.30
C LEU A 123 -12.00 0.91 -7.42
N LYS A 124 -13.04 0.34 -8.04
CA LYS A 124 -14.17 -0.27 -7.32
C LYS A 124 -13.96 -1.78 -7.29
N VAL A 125 -13.81 -2.35 -6.10
CA VAL A 125 -13.47 -3.76 -5.88
C VAL A 125 -14.29 -4.33 -4.73
N LYS A 126 -14.52 -5.64 -4.73
CA LYS A 126 -14.97 -6.33 -3.52
C LYS A 126 -13.74 -6.64 -2.65
N PRO A 127 -13.82 -6.53 -1.32
CA PRO A 127 -12.76 -7.01 -0.42
C PRO A 127 -12.47 -8.49 -0.67
N ALA A 128 -11.21 -8.86 -0.85
CA ALA A 128 -10.77 -10.25 -1.04
C ALA A 128 -9.28 -10.41 -0.76
N LEU A 129 -8.87 -11.60 -0.33
CA LEU A 129 -7.46 -12.03 -0.33
C LEU A 129 -7.14 -12.90 -1.55
N PRO A 130 -5.85 -13.05 -1.92
CA PRO A 130 -5.47 -14.00 -2.96
C PRO A 130 -5.94 -15.41 -2.61
N GLY A 131 -6.58 -16.09 -3.58
CA GLY A 131 -7.10 -17.44 -3.40
C GLY A 131 -8.52 -17.52 -2.80
N GLU A 132 -9.08 -16.41 -2.32
CA GLU A 132 -10.52 -16.32 -2.03
C GLU A 132 -11.24 -15.92 -3.32
N ASN A 133 -12.04 -16.83 -3.90
CA ASN A 133 -12.79 -16.58 -5.13
C ASN A 133 -13.72 -15.36 -4.98
N VAL A 134 -13.63 -14.42 -5.92
CA VAL A 134 -14.53 -13.25 -6.08
C VAL A 134 -15.85 -13.59 -6.76
#